data_AF-A0A920MH23-F1
#
_entry.id   AF-A0A920MH23-F1
#
_cell.length_a   1.000
_cell.length_b   1.000
_cell.length_c   1.000
_cell.angle_alpha   90.00
_cell.angle_beta   90.00
_cell.angle_gamma   90.00
#
_symmetry.space_group_name_H-M   'P 1'
#
loop_
_entity.id
_entity.type
_entity.pdbx_description
1 polymer ?
#
loop_
_entity_poly.entity_id
_entity_poly.type
_entity_poly.pdbx_seq_one_letter_code
_entity_poly.pdbx_strand_id
1 'polypeptide(L)'
;MKIPVIDLKECDGGPLYIDGADEANSQKELIKGGWWALTREKILAQSSEKFFCIIDESKVVDKLGKFPLPIEVIQLAQSKISLEMIKIGGRPVYRNPNFLLIMVILLLMCMI
;
A
#
# COMPACT_ATOMS: atom_id res chain seq x y z
N MET A 1 -3.08 26.71 -14.81
CA MET A 1 -3.20 25.56 -15.73
C MET A 1 -3.95 24.47 -14.97
N LYS A 2 -5.05 23.92 -15.51
CA LYS A 2 -5.74 22.77 -14.89
C LYS A 2 -5.27 21.51 -15.60
N ILE A 3 -4.83 20.52 -14.85
CA ILE A 3 -4.48 19.21 -15.40
C ILE A 3 -5.80 18.46 -15.62
N PRO A 4 -6.07 17.93 -16.83
CA PRO A 4 -7.26 17.11 -17.06
C PRO A 4 -7.19 15.82 -16.24
N VAL A 5 -8.32 15.43 -15.66
CA VAL A 5 -8.46 14.19 -14.89
C VAL A 5 -9.46 13.30 -15.62
N ILE A 6 -9.08 12.05 -15.84
CA ILE A 6 -9.89 11.03 -16.51
C ILE A 6 -10.18 9.92 -15.49
N ASP A 7 -11.38 9.36 -15.49
CA ASP A 7 -11.70 8.21 -14.65
C ASP A 7 -10.98 6.98 -15.23
N LEU A 8 -10.36 6.17 -14.36
CA LEU A 8 -9.72 4.93 -14.77
C LEU A 8 -10.70 3.96 -15.45
N LYS A 9 -12.01 4.08 -15.21
CA LYS A 9 -13.03 3.30 -15.94
C LYS A 9 -13.10 3.64 -17.43
N GLU A 10 -12.61 4.81 -17.82
CA GLU A 10 -12.66 5.33 -19.19
C GLU A 10 -11.32 5.14 -19.93
N CYS A 11 -10.31 4.51 -19.31
CA CYS A 11 -9.05 4.18 -19.95
C CYS A 11 -8.49 2.83 -19.49
N ASP A 12 -7.65 2.19 -20.31
CA ASP A 12 -6.99 0.93 -19.95
C ASP A 12 -5.76 1.13 -19.03
N GLY A 13 -5.64 2.31 -18.41
CA GLY A 13 -4.48 2.73 -17.62
C GLY A 13 -3.55 3.67 -18.36
N GLY A 14 -2.25 3.62 -18.07
CA GLY A 14 -1.30 4.60 -18.60
C GLY A 14 0.15 4.13 -18.70
N PRO A 15 1.00 4.86 -19.43
CA PRO A 15 2.41 4.48 -19.61
C PRO A 15 3.24 4.64 -18.33
N LEU A 16 2.73 5.38 -17.34
CA LEU A 16 3.50 5.82 -16.20
C LEU A 16 2.62 6.08 -14.97
N TYR A 17 2.98 5.44 -13.86
CA TYR A 17 2.54 5.76 -12.50
C TYR A 17 3.71 6.32 -11.69
N ILE A 18 3.48 7.43 -11.00
CA ILE A 18 4.47 8.06 -10.12
C ILE A 18 3.83 8.22 -8.75
N ASP A 19 4.48 7.69 -7.71
CA ASP A 19 3.95 7.74 -6.34
C ASP A 19 5.07 7.54 -5.30
N GLY A 20 4.80 7.83 -4.04
CA GLY A 20 5.73 7.61 -2.93
C GLY A 20 5.58 6.23 -2.26
N ALA A 21 6.37 6.03 -1.21
CA ALA A 21 6.24 4.88 -0.31
C ALA A 21 6.55 5.26 1.14
N ASP A 22 6.04 4.44 2.06
CA ASP A 22 6.33 4.55 3.50
C ASP A 22 7.66 3.86 3.86
N GLU A 23 7.98 2.75 3.17
CA GLU A 23 9.29 2.10 3.19
C GLU A 23 9.65 1.53 1.82
N ALA A 24 10.94 1.43 1.53
CA ALA A 24 11.49 0.74 0.36
C ALA A 24 12.78 -0.01 0.72
N ASN A 25 13.03 -1.14 0.07
CA ASN A 25 14.29 -1.87 0.22
C ASN A 25 15.06 -1.99 -1.10
N SER A 26 16.25 -2.57 -1.05
CA SER A 26 17.13 -2.76 -2.22
C SER A 26 16.56 -3.69 -3.29
N GLN A 27 15.54 -4.49 -2.96
CA GLN A 27 14.82 -5.37 -3.88
C GLN A 27 13.64 -4.66 -4.57
N LYS A 28 13.48 -3.35 -4.34
CA LYS A 28 12.36 -2.52 -4.84
C LYS A 28 10.99 -2.94 -4.30
N GLU A 29 10.97 -3.66 -3.18
CA GLU A 29 9.74 -3.95 -2.45
C GLU A 29 9.38 -2.74 -1.60
N LEU A 30 8.08 -2.44 -1.51
CA LEU A 30 7.58 -1.24 -0.85
C LEU A 30 6.52 -1.57 0.20
N ILE A 31 6.54 -0.82 1.31
CA ILE A 31 5.34 -0.62 2.13
C ILE A 31 4.74 0.73 1.75
N LYS A 32 3.44 0.72 1.46
CA LYS A 32 2.61 1.89 1.10
C LYS A 32 1.34 1.88 1.92
N GLY A 33 0.57 2.97 1.88
CA GLY A 33 -0.76 3.06 2.47
C GLY A 33 -0.82 3.85 3.78
N GLY A 34 0.23 4.58 4.14
CA GLY A 34 0.22 5.51 5.27
C GLY A 34 -0.92 6.54 5.21
N TRP A 35 -1.40 6.86 4.00
CA TRP A 35 -2.38 7.91 3.69
C TRP A 35 -3.72 7.42 3.09
N TRP A 36 -4.11 6.17 3.34
CA TRP A 36 -5.51 5.72 3.08
C TRP A 36 -5.96 5.61 1.63
N ALA A 37 -5.04 5.44 0.70
CA ALA A 37 -5.35 5.24 -0.71
C ALA A 37 -4.76 3.93 -1.25
N LEU A 38 -4.31 3.00 -0.40
CA LEU A 38 -3.53 1.84 -0.80
C LEU A 38 -4.21 1.01 -1.90
N THR A 39 -5.51 0.75 -1.79
CA THR A 39 -6.22 -0.02 -2.83
C THR A 39 -6.23 0.71 -4.16
N ARG A 40 -6.51 2.02 -4.16
CA ARG A 40 -6.53 2.83 -5.39
C ARG A 40 -5.13 2.98 -6.00
N GLU A 41 -4.13 3.25 -5.17
CA GLU A 41 -2.72 3.33 -5.56
C GLU A 41 -2.27 2.03 -6.21
N LYS A 42 -2.63 0.87 -5.62
CA LYS A 42 -2.27 -0.44 -6.17
C LYS A 42 -2.96 -0.71 -7.51
N ILE A 43 -4.24 -0.36 -7.64
CA ILE A 43 -4.95 -0.48 -8.92
C ILE A 43 -4.26 0.37 -9.99
N LEU A 44 -3.96 1.64 -9.71
CA LEU A 44 -3.29 2.53 -10.65
C LEU A 44 -1.88 2.04 -11.04
N ALA A 45 -1.12 1.52 -10.06
CA ALA A 45 0.19 0.94 -10.31
C ALA A 45 0.10 -0.28 -11.23
N GLN A 46 -0.88 -1.17 -11.01
CA GLN A 46 -1.08 -2.36 -11.84
C GLN A 46 -1.66 -2.05 -13.23
N SER A 47 -2.41 -0.96 -13.36
CA SER A 47 -2.88 -0.43 -14.64
C SER A 47 -1.80 0.37 -15.39
N SER A 48 -0.56 0.45 -14.89
CA SER A 48 0.48 1.24 -15.54
C SER A 48 1.64 0.40 -16.06
N GLU A 49 2.19 0.77 -17.22
CA GLU A 49 3.34 0.05 -17.81
C GLU A 49 4.61 0.19 -16.98
N LYS A 50 4.79 1.35 -16.34
CA LYS A 50 5.96 1.64 -15.51
C LYS A 50 5.52 2.31 -14.22
N PHE A 51 6.16 1.92 -13.13
CA PHE A 51 6.02 2.57 -11.84
C PHE A 51 7.34 3.20 -11.41
N PHE A 52 7.30 4.48 -11.11
CA PHE A 52 8.41 5.24 -10.53
C PHE A 52 8.06 5.62 -9.09
N CYS A 53 8.78 5.03 -8.16
CA CYS A 53 8.67 5.39 -6.75
C CYS A 53 9.62 6.55 -6.41
N ILE A 54 9.07 7.63 -5.84
CA ILE A 54 9.87 8.78 -5.39
C ILE A 54 9.84 8.83 -3.87
N ILE A 55 11.01 8.70 -3.26
CA ILE A 55 11.20 8.69 -1.80
C ILE A 55 12.47 9.43 -1.42
N ASP A 56 12.53 9.93 -0.19
CA ASP A 56 13.76 10.40 0.44
C ASP A 56 14.50 9.24 1.13
N GLU A 57 15.75 9.48 1.53
CA GLU A 57 16.61 8.46 2.13
C GLU A 57 16.06 7.87 3.44
N SER A 58 15.18 8.57 4.17
CA SER A 58 14.60 8.07 5.42
C SER A 58 13.66 6.89 5.21
N LYS A 59 13.17 6.69 3.97
CA LYS A 59 12.28 5.59 3.59
C LYS A 59 13.03 4.32 3.22
N VAL A 60 14.35 4.39 3.01
CA VAL A 60 15.16 3.24 2.62
C VAL A 60 15.49 2.40 3.84
N VAL A 61 15.16 1.11 3.79
CA VAL A 61 15.39 0.14 4.87
C VAL A 61 16.01 -1.14 4.33
N ASP A 62 16.87 -1.78 5.11
CA ASP A 62 17.45 -3.09 4.75
C ASP A 62 16.39 -4.19 4.70
N LYS A 63 15.43 -4.12 5.63
CA LYS A 63 14.31 -5.06 5.75
C LYS A 63 13.04 -4.29 6.06
N LEU A 64 11.99 -4.58 5.29
CA LEU A 64 10.66 -4.00 5.48
C LEU A 64 10.06 -4.41 6.83
N GLY A 65 9.25 -3.51 7.39
CA GLY A 65 8.41 -3.74 8.55
C GLY A 65 8.69 -2.85 9.77
N LYS A 66 9.50 -1.78 9.66
CA LYS A 66 9.54 -0.77 10.75
C LYS A 66 8.26 0.07 10.71
N PHE A 67 7.79 0.40 9.51
CA PHE A 67 6.48 0.98 9.28
C PHE A 67 5.40 -0.11 9.39
N PRO A 68 4.31 0.13 10.14
CA PRO A 68 3.22 -0.82 10.23
C PRO A 68 2.55 -1.05 8.87
N LEU A 69 2.37 -2.31 8.48
CA LEU A 69 1.74 -2.71 7.23
C LEU A 69 0.25 -2.31 7.20
N PRO A 70 -0.17 -1.42 6.30
CA PRO A 70 -1.58 -1.05 6.17
C PRO A 70 -2.39 -2.17 5.50
N ILE A 71 -3.56 -2.49 6.06
CA ILE A 71 -4.53 -3.40 5.45
C ILE A 71 -5.90 -2.72 5.38
N GLU A 72 -6.42 -2.58 4.16
CA GLU A 72 -7.78 -2.12 3.93
C GLU A 72 -8.76 -3.28 4.08
N VAL A 73 -9.78 -3.12 4.91
CA VAL A 73 -10.74 -4.18 5.24
C VAL A 73 -12.15 -3.63 5.15
N ILE A 74 -13.05 -4.39 4.52
CA ILE A 74 -14.48 -4.08 4.54
C ILE A 74 -14.97 -4.10 5.99
N GLN A 75 -15.73 -3.08 6.40
CA GLN A 75 -16.13 -2.88 7.79
C GLN A 75 -16.73 -4.14 8.46
N LEU A 76 -17.57 -4.88 7.73
CA LEU A 76 -18.18 -6.12 8.19
C LEU A 76 -17.16 -7.21 8.59
N ALA A 77 -15.99 -7.24 7.94
CA ALA A 77 -14.98 -8.29 8.11
C ALA A 77 -13.93 -7.98 9.19
N GLN A 78 -13.94 -6.78 9.79
CA GLN A 78 -12.86 -6.29 10.65
C GLN A 78 -12.50 -7.21 11.81
N SER A 79 -13.49 -7.69 12.55
CA SER A 79 -13.25 -8.58 13.69
C SER A 79 -12.67 -9.93 13.26
N LYS A 80 -13.19 -10.49 12.16
CA LYS A 80 -12.72 -11.76 11.62
C LYS A 80 -11.28 -11.64 11.13
N ILE A 81 -10.98 -10.63 10.35
CA ILE A 81 -9.62 -10.39 9.83
C ILE A 81 -8.66 -10.12 10.98
N SER A 82 -9.03 -9.31 11.97
CA SER A 82 -8.17 -9.06 13.14
C SER A 82 -7.79 -10.35 13.88
N LEU A 83 -8.73 -11.28 14.04
CA LEU A 83 -8.45 -12.59 14.66
C LEU A 83 -7.50 -13.44 13.81
N GLU A 84 -7.70 -13.50 12.49
CA GLU A 84 -6.78 -14.23 11.60
C GLU A 84 -5.37 -13.60 11.61
N MET A 85 -5.29 -12.28 11.68
CA MET A 85 -4.00 -11.58 11.78
C MET A 85 -3.27 -11.87 13.09
N ILE A 86 -3.98 -11.98 14.21
CA ILE A 86 -3.39 -12.38 15.50
C ILE A 86 -2.81 -13.80 15.42
N LYS A 87 -3.48 -14.74 14.74
CA LYS A 87 -2.99 -16.13 14.59
C LYS A 87 -1.66 -16.23 13.86
N ILE A 88 -1.38 -15.32 12.93
CA ILE A 88 -0.10 -15.27 12.21
C ILE A 88 0.94 -14.37 12.90
N GLY A 89 0.72 -14.03 14.18
CA GLY A 89 1.66 -13.24 15.00
C GLY A 89 1.47 -11.74 14.92
N GLY A 90 0.36 -11.28 14.32
CA GLY A 90 0.08 -9.87 14.13
C GLY A 90 -0.55 -9.12 15.28
N ARG A 91 -0.34 -7.81 15.26
CA ARG A 91 -0.96 -6.87 16.19
C ARG A 91 -1.78 -5.85 15.40
N PRO A 92 -3.06 -6.13 15.15
CA PRO A 92 -3.94 -5.20 14.45
C PRO A 92 -4.28 -3.99 15.32
N VAL A 93 -4.16 -2.79 14.75
CA VAL A 93 -4.50 -1.51 15.37
C VAL A 93 -5.43 -0.76 14.43
N TYR A 94 -6.64 -0.44 14.88
CA TYR A 94 -7.54 0.40 14.11
C TYR A 94 -7.06 1.85 14.16
N ARG A 95 -6.90 2.49 13.00
CA ARG A 95 -6.62 3.93 12.94
C ARG A 95 -7.88 4.74 12.64
N ASN A 96 -8.85 4.13 11.96
CA ASN A 96 -10.15 4.70 11.57
C ASN A 96 -11.16 3.54 11.44
N PRO A 97 -12.47 3.73 11.64
CA PRO A 97 -13.50 2.69 11.47
C PRO A 97 -13.52 1.96 10.12
N ASN A 98 -12.74 2.38 9.11
CA ASN A 98 -12.60 1.66 7.83
C ASN A 98 -11.22 1.00 7.61
N PHE A 99 -10.25 1.19 8.51
CA PHE A 99 -8.87 0.83 8.23
C PHE A 99 -8.14 0.19 9.40
N LEU A 100 -7.44 -0.91 9.08
CA LEU A 100 -6.63 -1.67 10.01
C LEU A 100 -5.15 -1.45 9.69
N LEU A 101 -4.42 -0.81 10.61
CA LEU A 101 -2.97 -0.72 10.54
C LEU A 101 -2.39 -1.87 11.34
N ILE A 102 -1.53 -2.71 10.74
CA ILE A 102 -1.06 -3.94 11.38
C ILE A 102 0.45 -3.89 11.55
N MET A 103 0.95 -4.28 12.72
CA MET A 103 2.35 -4.69 12.86
C MET A 103 2.45 -6.19 12.55
N VAL A 104 2.72 -6.53 11.28
CA VAL A 104 3.15 -7.86 10.81
C VAL A 104 4.15 -7.70 9.66
N ILE A 105 5.25 -8.46 9.73
CA ILE A 105 6.14 -8.74 8.61
C ILE A 105 5.46 -9.81 7.76
N LEU A 106 4.77 -9.41 6.70
CA LEU A 106 4.43 -10.31 5.61
C LEU A 106 4.66 -9.54 4.32
N LEU A 107 5.68 -9.98 3.58
CA LEU A 107 6.00 -9.51 2.25
C LEU A 107 4.73 -9.59 1.40
N LEU A 108 4.17 -8.43 1.04
CA LEU A 108 3.49 -8.33 -0.23
C LEU A 108 4.48 -7.65 -1.17
N MET A 109 5.23 -8.50 -1.86
CA MET A 109 6.07 -8.12 -2.97
C MET A 109 5.24 -7.27 -3.93
N CYS A 110 5.66 -6.03 -4.16
CA CYS A 110 5.39 -5.40 -5.44
C CYS A 110 6.40 -6.04 -6.40
N MET A 111 6.09 -7.24 -6.91
CA MET A 111 6.65 -7.64 -8.20
C MET A 111 5.92 -6.81 -9.25
N ILE A 112 6.49 -5.66 -9.56
CA ILE A 112 6.32 -5.02 -10.87
C ILE A 112 7.61 -5.29 -11.62
#